data_AF-A0A356KJA6-F1
#
_entry.id   AF-A0A356KJA6-F1
#
_cell.length_a   1.000
_cell.length_b   1.000
_cell.length_c   1.000
_cell.angle_alpha   90.00
_cell.angle_beta   90.00
_cell.angle_gamma   90.00
#
_symmetry.space_group_name_H-M   'P 1'
#
loop_
_entity.id
_entity.type
_entity.pdbx_description
1 polymer ?
#
loop_
_entity_poly.entity_id
_entity_poly.type
_entity_poly.pdbx_seq_one_letter_code
_entity_poly.pdbx_strand_id
1 'polypeptide(L)'
;MNRLCLLQGACALAGAALIGLTLAGQARSAPRSSHVSSATIDAALRQTWSAAKVTPLERCDDATFLRRARLDLTGSLPAPAEVEAFLADSQPGKRGRLVERLLHEPRRARHLARWTSEFLLGALEDTPEVRPFLASFRAWLEEAFQQDRSWAAIAARLVAVEGTTNEDPSLLYAVRYGRAGNEDLAGAVAKHFLGLSLECARCHDHPFSAWKQADFQALAAVFVRARLRPLRPGVLRLSEAPLGEHRYQTPAGESRAAQPRYPGERSPPSSDRAVAPRSESSPLFGTTRTSRRAAFARWLSGPQNPYLARNLVNLTWERFFGAPLVEDGVDAAPDSPHAALLNQLAAEGKASGFSLRALERAITGSLAYQRAST
;
A
#
# COMPACT_ATOMS: atom_id res chain seq x y z
N MET A 1 48.83 -24.31 -66.38
CA MET A 1 49.09 -25.76 -66.38
C MET A 1 49.36 -26.22 -64.96
N ASN A 2 48.95 -27.44 -64.67
CA ASN A 2 48.99 -28.20 -63.41
C ASN A 2 47.87 -27.97 -62.39
N ARG A 3 47.28 -29.14 -62.05
CA ARG A 3 46.04 -29.45 -61.37
C ARG A 3 46.36 -30.08 -60.00
N LEU A 4 45.29 -30.27 -59.20
CA LEU A 4 45.11 -31.20 -58.07
C LEU A 4 45.72 -30.70 -56.75
N CYS A 5 45.07 -30.84 -55.57
CA CYS A 5 44.08 -31.83 -55.16
C CYS A 5 43.16 -31.28 -54.04
N LEU A 6 42.01 -31.96 -53.91
CA LEU A 6 40.92 -31.83 -52.95
C LEU A 6 41.34 -32.00 -51.47
N LEU A 7 40.56 -31.39 -50.56
CA LEU A 7 40.05 -31.96 -49.28
C LEU A 7 39.13 -30.91 -48.61
N GLN A 8 37.83 -30.94 -48.90
CA GLN A 8 36.76 -31.35 -47.98
C GLN A 8 36.89 -30.85 -46.53
N GLY A 9 36.09 -29.84 -46.20
CA GLY A 9 35.76 -29.43 -44.83
C GLY A 9 34.41 -28.71 -44.85
N ALA A 10 33.33 -29.48 -44.75
CA ALA A 10 31.96 -28.96 -44.67
C ALA A 10 31.74 -28.32 -43.29
N CYS A 11 31.80 -26.98 -43.21
CA CYS A 11 31.34 -26.23 -42.04
C CYS A 11 29.89 -25.79 -42.29
N ALA A 12 28.96 -26.46 -41.61
CA ALA A 12 27.55 -26.10 -41.60
C ALA A 12 27.35 -24.72 -40.94
N LEU A 13 26.84 -23.76 -41.72
CA LEU A 13 26.34 -22.47 -41.23
C LEU A 13 24.98 -22.71 -40.55
N ALA A 14 24.98 -22.88 -39.23
CA ALA A 14 23.77 -22.79 -38.42
C ALA A 14 23.55 -21.31 -38.04
N GLY A 15 22.63 -20.66 -38.76
CA GLY A 15 22.15 -19.33 -38.43
C GLY A 15 21.39 -19.35 -37.10
N ALA A 16 21.94 -18.72 -36.08
CA ALA A 16 21.23 -18.47 -34.82
C ALA A 16 20.30 -17.27 -35.01
N ALA A 17 19.03 -17.55 -35.32
CA ALA A 17 17.95 -16.58 -35.23
C ALA A 17 17.72 -16.21 -33.76
N LEU A 18 18.11 -14.98 -33.38
CA LEU A 18 17.77 -14.37 -32.10
C LEU A 18 16.27 -14.04 -32.07
N ILE A 19 15.47 -14.99 -31.61
CA ILE A 19 14.07 -14.74 -31.24
C ILE A 19 14.10 -14.04 -29.87
N GLY A 20 13.95 -12.71 -29.89
CA GLY A 20 13.71 -11.91 -28.70
C GLY A 20 12.34 -12.26 -28.10
N LEU A 21 12.33 -13.10 -27.06
CA LEU A 21 11.14 -13.29 -26.23
C LEU A 21 10.96 -12.06 -25.33
N THR A 22 10.14 -11.11 -25.81
CA THR A 22 9.50 -10.12 -24.94
C THR A 22 8.47 -10.84 -24.07
N LEU A 23 8.84 -11.22 -22.85
CA LEU A 23 7.89 -11.66 -21.83
C LEU A 23 7.18 -10.45 -21.24
N ALA A 24 6.32 -9.81 -22.04
CA ALA A 24 5.26 -8.95 -21.54
C ALA A 24 4.09 -9.86 -21.09
N GLY A 25 4.29 -10.56 -19.98
CA GLY A 25 3.24 -11.30 -19.31
C GLY A 25 2.27 -10.34 -18.63
N GLN A 26 1.26 -9.84 -19.37
CA GLN A 26 0.06 -9.30 -18.73
C GLN A 26 -0.67 -10.47 -18.06
N ALA A 27 -0.39 -10.67 -16.78
CA ALA A 27 -1.23 -11.51 -15.94
C ALA A 27 -2.58 -10.81 -15.78
N ARG A 28 -3.53 -11.09 -16.68
CA ARG A 28 -4.96 -10.85 -16.41
C ARG A 28 -5.33 -11.74 -15.23
N SER A 29 -5.43 -11.16 -14.04
CA SER A 29 -5.92 -11.87 -12.87
C SER A 29 -7.37 -12.29 -13.11
N ALA A 30 -7.68 -13.56 -12.86
CA ALA A 30 -9.05 -14.07 -12.80
C ALA A 30 -9.93 -13.21 -11.87
N PRO A 31 -11.25 -13.11 -12.11
CA PRO A 31 -12.14 -12.30 -11.26
C PRO A 31 -12.13 -12.86 -9.85
N ARG A 32 -11.53 -12.12 -8.92
CA ARG A 32 -11.53 -12.44 -7.49
C ARG A 32 -12.97 -12.29 -6.99
N SER A 33 -13.56 -13.34 -6.44
CA SER A 33 -14.88 -13.27 -5.80
C SER A 33 -14.91 -12.15 -4.77
N SER A 34 -15.97 -11.34 -4.76
CA SER A 34 -16.14 -10.22 -3.83
C SER A 34 -16.44 -10.76 -2.43
N HIS A 35 -15.39 -11.07 -1.67
CA HIS A 35 -15.51 -11.60 -0.30
C HIS A 35 -15.87 -10.54 0.75
N VAL A 36 -15.80 -9.24 0.42
CA VAL A 36 -16.17 -8.16 1.35
C VAL A 36 -17.65 -7.83 1.18
N SER A 37 -18.44 -8.03 2.23
CA SER A 37 -19.91 -7.93 2.16
C SER A 37 -20.46 -6.77 3.00
N SER A 38 -21.43 -6.03 2.45
CA SER A 38 -22.18 -5.04 3.22
C SER A 38 -23.00 -5.69 4.36
N ALA A 39 -23.45 -6.93 4.17
CA ALA A 39 -24.18 -7.68 5.19
C ALA A 39 -23.33 -7.96 6.43
N THR A 40 -22.01 -8.17 6.26
CA THR A 40 -21.05 -8.29 7.36
C THR A 40 -21.04 -7.03 8.20
N ILE A 41 -20.89 -5.87 7.54
CA ILE A 41 -20.88 -4.55 8.19
C ILE A 41 -22.18 -4.34 8.98
N ASP A 42 -23.31 -4.59 8.33
CA ASP A 42 -24.63 -4.35 8.93
C ASP A 42 -24.92 -5.29 10.11
N ALA A 43 -24.50 -6.56 10.03
CA ALA A 43 -24.67 -7.52 11.12
C ALA A 43 -23.85 -7.12 12.35
N ALA A 44 -22.57 -6.78 12.16
CA ALA A 44 -21.69 -6.38 13.25
C ALA A 44 -22.16 -5.09 13.93
N LEU A 45 -22.53 -4.06 13.14
CA LEU A 45 -23.02 -2.80 13.71
C LEU A 45 -24.36 -2.95 14.43
N ARG A 46 -25.28 -3.79 13.91
CA ARG A 46 -26.52 -4.11 14.64
C ARG A 46 -26.23 -4.72 16.01
N GLN A 47 -25.25 -5.62 16.09
CA GLN A 47 -24.84 -6.21 17.36
C GLN A 47 -24.29 -5.14 18.31
N THR A 48 -23.38 -4.28 17.85
CA THR A 48 -22.83 -3.19 18.65
C THR A 48 -23.90 -2.22 19.14
N TRP A 49 -24.79 -1.76 18.25
CA TRP A 49 -25.88 -0.85 18.62
C TRP A 49 -26.87 -1.48 19.59
N SER A 50 -27.21 -2.77 19.40
CA SER A 50 -28.10 -3.49 20.32
C SER A 50 -27.49 -3.60 21.72
N ALA A 51 -26.20 -3.92 21.82
CA ALA A 51 -25.50 -3.97 23.11
C ALA A 51 -25.41 -2.59 23.78
N ALA A 52 -25.20 -1.54 22.99
CA ALA A 52 -25.13 -0.16 23.44
C ALA A 52 -26.52 0.50 23.62
N LYS A 53 -27.63 -0.19 23.32
CA LYS A 53 -29.00 0.34 23.32
C LYS A 53 -29.16 1.61 22.47
N VAL A 54 -28.45 1.68 21.35
CA VAL A 54 -28.51 2.78 20.39
C VAL A 54 -29.55 2.46 19.32
N THR A 55 -30.48 3.39 19.10
CA THR A 55 -31.38 3.36 17.95
C THR A 55 -30.72 4.09 16.78
N PRO A 56 -30.34 3.40 15.70
CA PRO A 56 -29.74 4.06 14.54
C PRO A 56 -30.78 4.93 13.82
N LEU A 57 -30.32 6.02 13.20
CA LEU A 57 -31.16 6.90 12.38
C LEU A 57 -31.83 6.14 11.24
N GLU A 58 -32.86 6.72 10.63
CA GLU A 58 -33.49 6.14 9.46
C GLU A 58 -32.57 6.16 8.23
N ARG A 59 -32.99 5.49 7.16
CA ARG A 59 -32.27 5.54 5.90
C ARG A 59 -32.42 6.92 5.27
N CYS A 60 -31.33 7.48 4.73
CA CYS A 60 -31.39 8.72 3.96
C CYS A 60 -32.20 8.56 2.67
N ASP A 61 -32.76 9.67 2.17
CA ASP A 61 -33.41 9.73 0.87
C ASP A 61 -32.44 9.52 -0.30
N ASP A 62 -32.98 9.35 -1.50
CA ASP A 62 -32.19 9.06 -2.69
C ASP A 62 -31.34 10.24 -3.18
N ALA A 63 -31.81 11.48 -2.99
CA ALA A 63 -31.05 12.66 -3.38
C ALA A 63 -29.78 12.80 -2.53
N THR A 64 -29.92 12.60 -1.22
CA THR A 64 -28.85 12.58 -0.23
C THR A 64 -27.87 11.46 -0.54
N PHE A 65 -28.37 10.24 -0.79
CA PHE A 65 -27.52 9.10 -1.14
C PHE A 65 -26.72 9.36 -2.43
N LEU A 66 -27.36 9.84 -3.49
CA LEU A 66 -26.70 10.15 -4.75
C LEU A 66 -25.58 11.17 -4.55
N ARG A 67 -25.87 12.30 -3.88
CA ARG A 67 -24.88 13.34 -3.60
C ARG A 67 -23.69 12.78 -2.82
N ARG A 68 -23.95 12.03 -1.75
CA ARG A 68 -22.94 11.42 -0.89
C ARG A 68 -22.04 10.44 -1.67
N ALA A 69 -22.65 9.47 -2.37
CA ALA A 69 -21.90 8.48 -3.15
C ALA A 69 -21.05 9.11 -4.26
N ARG A 70 -21.55 10.16 -4.92
CA ARG A 70 -20.81 10.91 -5.95
C ARG A 70 -19.59 11.65 -5.38
N LEU A 71 -19.76 12.33 -4.25
CA LEU A 71 -18.67 13.02 -3.55
C LEU A 71 -17.62 12.03 -3.06
N ASP A 72 -18.02 10.99 -2.33
CA ASP A 72 -17.08 10.07 -1.69
C ASP A 72 -16.34 9.19 -2.71
N LEU A 73 -17.03 8.70 -3.75
CA LEU A 73 -16.42 7.80 -4.73
C LEU A 73 -15.67 8.54 -5.84
N THR A 74 -16.17 9.70 -6.27
CA THR A 74 -15.64 10.39 -7.47
C THR A 74 -15.17 11.81 -7.24
N GLY A 75 -15.34 12.35 -6.03
CA GLY A 75 -14.91 13.71 -5.68
C GLY A 75 -15.66 14.82 -6.41
N SER A 76 -16.87 14.55 -6.93
CA SER A 76 -17.64 15.52 -7.71
C SER A 76 -19.13 15.42 -7.43
N LEU A 77 -19.87 16.53 -7.59
CA LEU A 77 -21.33 16.54 -7.47
C LEU A 77 -22.00 15.88 -8.69
N PRO A 78 -23.19 15.27 -8.53
CA PRO A 78 -23.98 14.79 -9.67
C PRO A 78 -24.40 15.95 -10.58
N ALA A 79 -24.47 15.70 -11.89
CA ALA A 79 -25.04 16.66 -12.83
C ALA A 79 -26.57 16.71 -12.69
N PRO A 80 -27.24 17.84 -13.02
CA PRO A 80 -28.70 17.95 -12.89
C PRO A 80 -29.48 16.81 -13.57
N ALA A 81 -29.12 16.47 -14.80
CA ALA A 81 -29.75 15.36 -15.54
C ALA A 81 -29.56 13.98 -14.88
N GLU A 82 -28.44 13.77 -14.18
CA GLU A 82 -28.20 12.54 -13.42
C GLU A 82 -29.09 12.47 -12.17
N VAL A 83 -29.31 13.61 -11.51
CA VAL A 83 -30.23 13.70 -10.36
C VAL A 83 -31.64 13.35 -10.81
N GLU A 84 -32.14 13.99 -11.86
CA GLU A 84 -33.47 13.73 -12.41
C GLU A 84 -33.65 12.25 -12.78
N ALA A 85 -32.70 11.68 -13.53
CA ALA A 85 -32.74 10.27 -13.93
C ALA A 85 -32.72 9.31 -12.73
N PHE A 86 -31.91 9.57 -11.71
CA PHE A 86 -31.79 8.70 -10.54
C PHE A 86 -33.02 8.77 -9.61
N LEU A 87 -33.63 9.94 -9.48
CA LEU A 87 -34.85 10.14 -8.70
C LEU A 87 -36.07 9.52 -9.41
N ALA A 88 -36.11 9.56 -10.75
CA ALA A 88 -37.15 8.93 -11.54
C ALA A 88 -37.03 7.38 -11.62
N ASP A 89 -35.83 6.82 -11.42
CA ASP A 89 -35.62 5.37 -11.45
C ASP A 89 -36.32 4.68 -10.25
N SER A 90 -37.31 3.85 -10.55
CA SER A 90 -38.06 3.04 -9.57
C SER A 90 -37.62 1.58 -9.54
N GLN A 91 -36.65 1.17 -10.37
CA GLN A 91 -36.24 -0.22 -10.45
C GLN A 91 -35.54 -0.67 -9.15
N PRO A 92 -35.81 -1.91 -8.68
CA PRO A 92 -35.16 -2.47 -7.50
C PRO A 92 -33.63 -2.41 -7.60
N GLY A 93 -32.94 -2.13 -6.50
CA GLY A 93 -31.47 -2.14 -6.46
C GLY A 93 -30.78 -0.94 -7.13
N LYS A 94 -31.49 0.15 -7.45
CA LYS A 94 -30.90 1.33 -8.13
C LYS A 94 -29.65 1.90 -7.47
N ARG A 95 -29.59 1.92 -6.13
CA ARG A 95 -28.40 2.38 -5.38
C ARG A 95 -27.17 1.50 -5.63
N GLY A 96 -27.37 0.17 -5.70
CA GLY A 96 -26.29 -0.77 -6.04
C GLY A 96 -25.79 -0.56 -7.47
N ARG A 97 -26.70 -0.40 -8.44
CA ARG A 97 -26.32 -0.08 -9.83
C ARG A 97 -25.56 1.25 -9.94
N LEU A 98 -25.98 2.27 -9.19
CA LEU A 98 -25.26 3.54 -9.12
C LEU A 98 -23.83 3.33 -8.61
N VAL A 99 -23.67 2.66 -7.47
CA VAL A 99 -22.36 2.36 -6.87
C VAL A 99 -21.48 1.61 -7.86
N GLU A 100 -21.98 0.55 -8.51
CA GLU A 100 -21.19 -0.19 -9.50
C GLU A 100 -20.72 0.69 -10.65
N ARG A 101 -21.59 1.57 -11.17
CA ARG A 101 -21.22 2.51 -12.22
C ARG A 101 -20.10 3.45 -11.74
N LEU A 102 -20.27 4.08 -10.58
CA LEU A 102 -19.29 5.02 -10.02
C LEU A 102 -17.94 4.35 -9.74
N LEU A 103 -17.94 3.10 -9.26
CA LEU A 103 -16.71 2.34 -8.99
C LEU A 103 -15.86 2.04 -10.24
N HIS A 104 -16.47 2.12 -11.42
CA HIS A 104 -15.80 1.90 -12.71
C HIS A 104 -15.54 3.20 -13.49
N GLU A 105 -15.94 4.36 -12.97
CA GLU A 105 -15.66 5.64 -13.62
C GLU A 105 -14.18 6.04 -13.50
N PRO A 106 -13.55 6.59 -14.56
CA PRO A 106 -12.17 7.09 -14.49
C PRO A 106 -11.95 8.15 -13.40
N ARG A 107 -12.99 8.95 -13.11
CA ARG A 107 -12.95 9.98 -12.06
C ARG A 107 -12.69 9.41 -10.67
N ARG A 108 -13.17 8.20 -10.37
CA ARG A 108 -12.88 7.53 -9.09
C ARG A 108 -11.37 7.35 -8.89
N ALA A 109 -10.68 6.85 -9.90
CA ALA A 109 -9.25 6.60 -9.80
C ALA A 109 -8.45 7.88 -9.61
N ARG A 110 -8.84 8.97 -10.28
CA ARG A 110 -8.25 10.30 -10.08
C ARG A 110 -8.49 10.84 -8.67
N HIS A 111 -9.71 10.68 -8.17
CA HIS A 111 -10.07 11.10 -6.81
C HIS A 111 -9.27 10.32 -5.76
N LEU A 112 -9.19 8.99 -5.88
CA LEU A 112 -8.32 8.17 -5.02
C LEU A 112 -6.85 8.60 -5.12
N ALA A 113 -6.34 8.84 -6.33
CA ALA A 113 -4.94 9.23 -6.52
C ALA A 113 -4.60 10.52 -5.77
N ARG A 114 -5.50 11.50 -5.80
CA ARG A 114 -5.35 12.75 -5.05
C ARG A 114 -5.42 12.51 -3.54
N TRP A 115 -6.44 11.80 -3.07
CA TRP A 115 -6.58 11.50 -1.64
C TRP A 115 -5.36 10.71 -1.11
N THR A 116 -4.90 9.70 -1.86
CA THR A 116 -3.73 8.89 -1.50
C THR A 116 -2.44 9.70 -1.54
N SER A 117 -2.25 10.62 -2.49
CA SER A 117 -1.05 11.47 -2.48
C SER A 117 -1.04 12.41 -1.28
N GLU A 118 -2.17 13.02 -0.95
CA GLU A 118 -2.33 13.90 0.21
C GLU A 118 -2.10 13.13 1.52
N PHE A 119 -2.67 11.92 1.64
CA PHE A 119 -2.44 11.03 2.78
C PHE A 119 -0.96 10.63 2.93
N LEU A 120 -0.31 10.23 1.83
CA LEU A 120 1.06 9.71 1.86
C LEU A 120 2.14 10.80 1.94
N LEU A 121 1.87 12.04 1.53
CA LEU A 121 2.88 13.11 1.46
C LEU A 121 2.61 14.24 2.46
N GLY A 122 1.34 14.43 2.84
CA GLY A 122 0.85 15.48 3.74
C GLY A 122 1.04 16.89 3.17
N ALA A 123 1.18 17.87 4.07
CA ALA A 123 1.41 19.28 3.74
C ALA A 123 2.70 19.55 2.94
N LEU A 124 3.55 18.54 2.72
CA LEU A 124 4.80 18.69 1.98
C LEU A 124 4.67 18.50 0.46
N GLU A 125 3.46 18.30 -0.06
CA GLU A 125 3.22 18.36 -1.52
C GLU A 125 3.77 19.65 -2.15
N ASP A 126 3.77 20.75 -1.40
CA ASP A 126 4.23 22.06 -1.86
C ASP A 126 5.71 22.34 -1.62
N THR A 127 6.51 21.37 -1.17
CA THR A 127 7.96 21.58 -1.00
C THR A 127 8.69 21.58 -2.35
N PRO A 128 9.76 22.38 -2.55
CA PRO A 128 10.57 22.36 -3.77
C PRO A 128 11.12 20.98 -4.14
N GLU A 129 11.27 20.10 -3.15
CA GLU A 129 11.78 18.74 -3.30
C GLU A 129 10.74 17.77 -3.87
N VAL A 130 9.45 17.96 -3.55
CA VAL A 130 8.35 17.06 -3.92
C VAL A 130 7.61 17.57 -5.15
N ARG A 131 7.37 18.88 -5.23
CA ARG A 131 6.57 19.54 -6.26
C ARG A 131 6.93 19.12 -7.71
N PRO A 132 8.21 18.96 -8.09
CA PRO A 132 8.56 18.57 -9.46
C PRO A 132 8.08 17.17 -9.86
N PHE A 133 7.85 16.27 -8.89
CA PHE A 133 7.49 14.86 -9.13
C PHE A 133 6.02 14.55 -8.85
N LEU A 134 5.29 15.48 -8.23
CA LEU A 134 3.93 15.24 -7.72
C LEU A 134 2.94 14.87 -8.83
N ALA A 135 3.00 15.53 -9.99
CA ALA A 135 2.11 15.25 -11.10
C ALA A 135 2.30 13.82 -11.65
N SER A 136 3.55 13.38 -11.85
CA SER A 136 3.86 12.02 -12.29
C SER A 136 3.49 10.97 -11.24
N PHE A 137 3.64 11.29 -9.96
CA PHE A 137 3.24 10.38 -8.88
C PHE A 137 1.72 10.18 -8.82
N ARG A 138 0.96 11.28 -8.93
CA ARG A 138 -0.51 11.22 -9.01
C ARG A 138 -0.98 10.46 -10.25
N ALA A 139 -0.34 10.66 -11.41
CA ALA A 139 -0.65 9.91 -12.62
C ALA A 139 -0.39 8.38 -12.44
N TRP A 140 0.71 8.01 -11.80
CA TRP A 140 1.02 6.61 -11.47
C TRP A 140 -0.01 5.98 -10.52
N LEU A 141 -0.45 6.72 -9.49
CA LEU A 141 -1.53 6.28 -8.60
C LEU A 141 -2.86 6.15 -9.35
N GLU A 142 -3.22 7.13 -10.18
CA GLU A 142 -4.45 7.11 -10.98
C GLU A 142 -4.46 5.88 -11.89
N GLU A 143 -3.37 5.60 -12.60
CA GLU A 143 -3.23 4.39 -13.42
C GLU A 143 -3.40 3.11 -12.58
N ALA A 144 -2.73 3.03 -11.43
CA ALA A 144 -2.82 1.87 -10.54
C ALA A 144 -4.28 1.62 -10.10
N PHE A 145 -5.02 2.67 -9.74
CA PHE A 145 -6.43 2.54 -9.33
C PHE A 145 -7.37 2.24 -10.49
N GLN A 146 -7.11 2.79 -11.69
CA GLN A 146 -7.87 2.44 -12.90
C GLN A 146 -7.73 0.93 -13.22
N GLN A 147 -6.53 0.38 -13.05
CA GLN A 147 -6.21 -1.04 -13.25
C GLN A 147 -6.67 -1.95 -12.09
N ASP A 148 -7.35 -1.42 -11.08
CA ASP A 148 -7.71 -2.14 -9.84
C ASP A 148 -6.51 -2.83 -9.15
N ARG A 149 -5.33 -2.20 -9.23
CA ARG A 149 -4.13 -2.72 -8.56
C ARG A 149 -4.39 -2.78 -7.06
N SER A 150 -4.03 -3.89 -6.44
CA SER A 150 -4.25 -4.09 -5.01
C SER A 150 -3.46 -3.08 -4.18
N TRP A 151 -4.04 -2.69 -3.03
CA TRP A 151 -3.35 -1.83 -2.08
C TRP A 151 -2.01 -2.42 -1.62
N ALA A 152 -1.96 -3.74 -1.44
CA ALA A 152 -0.73 -4.45 -1.10
C ALA A 152 0.36 -4.33 -2.17
N ALA A 153 0.00 -4.35 -3.46
CA ALA A 153 0.98 -4.16 -4.54
C ALA A 153 1.48 -2.72 -4.61
N ILE A 154 0.61 -1.73 -4.39
CA ILE A 154 0.97 -0.31 -4.30
C ILE A 154 1.94 -0.10 -3.13
N ALA A 155 1.57 -0.54 -1.92
CA ALA A 155 2.40 -0.43 -0.72
C ALA A 155 3.76 -1.12 -0.89
N ALA A 156 3.77 -2.36 -1.41
CA ALA A 156 5.01 -3.09 -1.67
C ALA A 156 5.91 -2.35 -2.67
N ARG A 157 5.35 -1.75 -3.74
CA ARG A 157 6.11 -0.96 -4.71
C ARG A 157 6.72 0.28 -4.09
N LEU A 158 5.94 1.06 -3.33
CA LEU A 158 6.42 2.27 -2.65
C LEU A 158 7.59 1.98 -1.69
N VAL A 159 7.59 0.81 -1.05
CA VAL A 159 8.64 0.42 -0.10
C VAL A 159 9.89 -0.16 -0.81
N ALA A 160 9.70 -1.02 -1.80
CA ALA A 160 10.78 -1.78 -2.43
C ALA A 160 11.43 -1.09 -3.64
N VAL A 161 10.87 0.03 -4.13
CA VAL A 161 11.34 0.66 -5.36
C VAL A 161 12.84 0.99 -5.32
N GLU A 162 13.51 0.78 -6.44
CA GLU A 162 14.90 1.17 -6.75
C GLU A 162 14.93 1.75 -8.16
N GLY A 163 15.96 2.52 -8.47
CA GLY A 163 16.10 3.18 -9.78
C GLY A 163 16.07 4.69 -9.66
N THR A 164 15.51 5.37 -10.65
CA THR A 164 15.54 6.83 -10.76
C THR A 164 14.16 7.48 -10.84
N THR A 165 14.02 8.70 -10.34
CA THR A 165 12.74 9.41 -10.25
C THR A 165 12.08 9.69 -11.62
N ASN A 166 12.83 9.62 -12.73
CA ASN A 166 12.29 9.73 -14.08
C ASN A 166 11.87 8.38 -14.68
N GLU A 167 12.29 7.25 -14.11
CA GLU A 167 11.89 5.90 -14.53
C GLU A 167 10.70 5.39 -13.73
N ASP A 168 10.63 5.72 -12.44
CA ASP A 168 9.53 5.31 -11.56
C ASP A 168 9.03 6.44 -10.65
N PRO A 169 7.82 6.99 -10.91
CA PRO A 169 7.22 8.00 -10.07
C PRO A 169 6.99 7.55 -8.62
N SER A 170 6.85 6.25 -8.35
CA SER A 170 6.63 5.72 -6.99
C SER A 170 7.81 6.01 -6.05
N LEU A 171 8.98 6.36 -6.59
CA LEU A 171 10.15 6.80 -5.82
C LEU A 171 9.88 8.05 -4.98
N LEU A 172 8.88 8.86 -5.33
CA LEU A 172 8.57 10.10 -4.61
C LEU A 172 8.34 9.85 -3.11
N TYR A 173 7.79 8.70 -2.73
CA TYR A 173 7.62 8.33 -1.32
C TYR A 173 8.96 8.24 -0.57
N ALA A 174 9.96 7.60 -1.18
CA ALA A 174 11.31 7.54 -0.62
C ALA A 174 12.05 8.88 -0.73
N VAL A 175 11.75 9.73 -1.71
CA VAL A 175 12.26 11.10 -1.76
C VAL A 175 11.74 11.92 -0.57
N ARG A 176 10.46 11.77 -0.25
CA ARG A 176 9.78 12.46 0.85
C ARG A 176 10.30 12.04 2.22
N TYR A 177 10.53 10.75 2.46
CA TYR A 177 10.86 10.24 3.79
C TYR A 177 12.30 9.76 3.96
N GLY A 178 12.96 9.33 2.88
CA GLY A 178 14.33 8.77 2.94
C GLY A 178 15.45 9.83 2.97
N ARG A 179 15.14 11.11 2.74
CA ARG A 179 16.14 12.20 2.80
C ARG A 179 16.58 12.53 4.23
N ALA A 180 15.62 12.55 5.15
CA ALA A 180 15.87 12.90 6.54
C ALA A 180 16.49 11.72 7.32
N GLY A 181 16.21 10.49 6.90
CA GLY A 181 16.91 9.31 7.39
C GLY A 181 16.09 8.04 7.23
N ASN A 182 16.66 6.91 7.66
CA ASN A 182 15.97 5.63 7.68
C ASN A 182 14.87 5.56 8.77
N GLU A 183 15.00 6.32 9.86
CA GLU A 183 13.99 6.41 10.91
C GLU A 183 12.69 7.05 10.41
N ASP A 184 12.78 8.12 9.61
CA ASP A 184 11.58 8.77 9.07
C ASP A 184 10.87 7.91 8.02
N LEU A 185 11.64 7.18 7.19
CA LEU A 185 11.07 6.19 6.29
C LEU A 185 10.39 5.05 7.07
N ALA A 186 10.99 4.59 8.17
CA ALA A 186 10.40 3.57 9.03
C ALA A 186 9.11 4.05 9.71
N GLY A 187 9.11 5.24 10.29
CA GLY A 187 7.93 5.86 10.90
C GLY A 187 6.80 6.05 9.90
N ALA A 188 7.09 6.57 8.70
CA ALA A 188 6.11 6.73 7.64
C ALA A 188 5.52 5.39 7.19
N VAL A 189 6.35 4.35 7.01
CA VAL A 189 5.86 3.01 6.65
C VAL A 189 4.99 2.39 7.74
N ALA A 190 5.39 2.54 9.01
CA ALA A 190 4.61 2.07 10.15
C ALA A 190 3.24 2.74 10.20
N LYS A 191 3.18 4.06 10.03
CA LYS A 191 1.93 4.82 10.01
C LYS A 191 1.07 4.48 8.78
N HIS A 192 1.59 4.68 7.57
CA HIS A 192 0.77 4.62 6.36
C HIS A 192 0.35 3.23 5.93
N PHE A 193 1.15 2.20 6.24
CA PHE A 193 0.88 0.83 5.76
C PHE A 193 0.60 -0.16 6.86
N LEU A 194 1.13 0.04 8.07
CA LEU A 194 0.83 -0.85 9.20
C LEU A 194 -0.23 -0.28 10.15
N GLY A 195 -0.55 1.02 10.08
CA GLY A 195 -1.50 1.65 11.00
C GLY A 195 -1.03 1.61 12.46
N LEU A 196 0.30 1.63 12.68
CA LEU A 196 0.93 1.52 13.99
C LEU A 196 1.45 2.88 14.45
N SER A 197 1.18 3.22 15.72
CA SER A 197 1.70 4.41 16.40
C SER A 197 3.14 4.20 16.94
N LEU A 198 4.01 3.62 16.11
CA LEU A 198 5.40 3.30 16.49
C LEU A 198 6.30 4.52 16.67
N GLU A 199 5.90 5.69 16.16
CA GLU A 199 6.74 6.89 16.15
C GLU A 199 7.05 7.43 17.55
N CYS A 200 6.11 7.33 18.49
CA CYS A 200 6.34 7.67 19.89
C CYS A 200 7.44 6.80 20.51
N ALA A 201 7.61 5.57 20.01
CA ALA A 201 8.67 4.66 20.44
C ALA A 201 10.04 4.97 19.80
N ARG A 202 10.22 6.11 19.12
CA ARG A 202 11.53 6.46 18.52
C ARG A 202 12.60 6.71 19.58
N CYS A 203 12.24 7.44 20.63
CA CYS A 203 13.17 7.93 21.65
C CYS A 203 13.10 7.16 22.98
N HIS A 204 11.95 6.57 23.31
CA HIS A 204 11.72 5.80 24.54
C HIS A 204 10.69 4.71 24.30
N ASP A 205 10.42 3.86 25.29
CA ASP A 205 9.34 2.88 25.20
C ASP A 205 7.98 3.59 25.20
N HIS A 206 7.03 3.12 24.39
CA HIS A 206 5.73 3.78 24.27
C HIS A 206 4.99 3.79 25.63
N PRO A 207 4.42 4.92 26.08
CA PRO A 207 3.86 5.03 27.43
C PRO A 207 2.58 4.20 27.63
N PHE A 208 1.80 3.98 26.57
CA PHE A 208 0.49 3.33 26.64
C PHE A 208 0.34 2.06 25.77
N SER A 209 1.42 1.58 25.14
CA SER A 209 1.35 0.41 24.26
C SER A 209 2.54 -0.51 24.51
N ALA A 210 2.49 -1.73 24.00
CA ALA A 210 3.54 -2.72 24.20
C ALA A 210 4.81 -2.43 23.38
N TRP A 211 4.81 -1.40 22.52
CA TRP A 211 5.93 -1.09 21.65
C TRP A 211 7.10 -0.48 22.40
N LYS A 212 8.27 -1.09 22.23
CA LYS A 212 9.51 -0.61 22.85
C LYS A 212 10.31 0.25 21.88
N GLN A 213 11.24 1.03 22.42
CA GLN A 213 12.20 1.77 21.62
C GLN A 213 12.94 0.85 20.65
N ALA A 214 13.34 -0.32 21.15
CA ALA A 214 14.02 -1.33 20.35
C ALA A 214 13.18 -1.88 19.18
N ASP A 215 11.84 -1.79 19.21
CA ASP A 215 10.98 -2.22 18.11
C ASP A 215 10.98 -1.21 16.97
N PHE A 216 10.83 0.09 17.28
CA PHE A 216 10.97 1.16 16.28
C PHE A 216 12.36 1.12 15.64
N GLN A 217 13.38 1.02 16.48
CA GLN A 217 14.77 1.05 16.03
C GLN A 217 15.14 -0.19 15.19
N ALA A 218 14.54 -1.35 15.48
CA ALA A 218 14.67 -2.54 14.65
C ALA A 218 13.99 -2.39 13.28
N LEU A 219 12.84 -1.71 13.20
CA LEU A 219 12.21 -1.37 11.92
C LEU A 219 13.08 -0.37 11.14
N ALA A 220 13.61 0.67 11.79
CA ALA A 220 14.54 1.62 11.16
C ALA A 220 15.78 0.94 10.57
N ALA A 221 16.30 -0.11 11.21
CA ALA A 221 17.42 -0.90 10.71
C ALA A 221 17.13 -1.67 9.41
N VAL A 222 15.86 -1.91 9.06
CA VAL A 222 15.46 -2.45 7.75
C VAL A 222 15.81 -1.46 6.62
N PHE A 223 15.62 -0.16 6.88
CA PHE A 223 15.75 0.91 5.89
C PHE A 223 17.14 1.56 5.87
N VAL A 224 18.02 1.24 6.81
CA VAL A 224 19.35 1.87 6.96
C VAL A 224 20.26 1.73 5.74
N ARG A 225 19.97 0.77 4.85
CA ARG A 225 20.73 0.55 3.60
C ARG A 225 20.23 1.42 2.44
N ALA A 226 19.09 2.11 2.57
CA ALA A 226 18.56 2.99 1.53
C ALA A 226 19.50 4.19 1.30
N ARG A 227 19.83 4.46 0.04
CA ARG A 227 20.68 5.59 -0.36
C ARG A 227 19.99 6.35 -1.46
N LEU A 228 19.55 7.56 -1.14
CA LEU A 228 19.04 8.51 -2.10
C LEU A 228 20.15 9.50 -2.46
N ARG A 229 20.51 9.59 -3.74
CA ARG A 229 21.59 10.47 -4.23
C ARG A 229 21.14 11.24 -5.47
N PRO A 230 21.60 12.49 -5.66
CA PRO A 230 21.43 13.18 -6.94
C PRO A 230 22.25 12.45 -8.01
N LEU A 231 21.61 12.13 -9.14
CA LEU A 231 22.29 11.56 -10.30
C LEU A 231 22.69 12.67 -11.29
N ARG A 232 21.77 13.60 -11.52
CA ARG A 232 21.93 14.82 -12.33
C ARG A 232 20.85 15.83 -11.92
N PRO A 233 20.90 17.11 -12.36
CA PRO A 233 19.86 18.08 -12.01
C PRO A 233 18.45 17.55 -12.29
N GLY A 234 17.57 17.60 -11.28
CA GLY A 234 16.19 17.12 -11.37
C GLY A 234 15.98 15.60 -11.30
N VAL A 235 17.04 14.79 -11.17
CA VAL A 235 16.93 13.32 -11.11
C VAL A 235 17.64 12.76 -9.89
N LEU A 236 16.89 12.04 -9.05
CA LEU A 236 17.41 11.32 -7.89
C LEU A 236 17.44 9.83 -8.19
N ARG A 237 18.47 9.14 -7.66
CA ARG A 237 18.58 7.70 -7.68
C ARG A 237 18.41 7.15 -6.27
N LEU A 238 17.55 6.15 -6.13
CA LEU A 238 17.45 5.32 -4.94
C LEU A 238 18.08 3.96 -5.21
N SER A 239 19.03 3.60 -4.36
CA SER A 239 19.71 2.29 -4.37
C SER A 239 19.82 1.76 -2.95
N GLU A 240 20.08 0.46 -2.81
CA GLU A 240 20.37 -0.15 -1.52
C GLU A 240 21.88 -0.49 -1.39
N ALA A 241 22.56 0.11 -0.42
CA ALA A 241 23.95 -0.21 -0.09
C ALA A 241 24.08 -1.69 0.32
N PRO A 242 25.22 -2.37 0.13
CA PRO A 242 25.36 -3.79 0.49
C PRO A 242 25.32 -4.04 2.01
N LEU A 243 25.76 -3.06 2.79
CA LEU A 243 25.84 -3.11 4.26
C LEU A 243 25.29 -1.82 4.87
N GLY A 244 24.90 -1.90 6.13
CA GLY A 244 24.45 -0.75 6.92
C GLY A 244 24.08 -1.19 8.34
N GLU A 245 24.65 -0.50 9.32
CA GLU A 245 24.34 -0.65 10.74
C GLU A 245 23.54 0.58 11.18
N HIS A 246 22.39 0.34 11.81
CA HIS A 246 21.63 1.39 12.45
C HIS A 246 21.97 1.42 13.93
N ARG A 247 22.44 2.56 14.42
CA ARG A 247 22.74 2.77 15.85
C ARG A 247 21.82 3.83 16.40
N TYR A 248 21.38 3.63 17.64
CA TYR A 248 20.51 4.56 18.35
C TYR A 248 20.99 4.74 19.78
N GLN A 249 20.57 5.85 20.40
CA GLN A 249 20.83 6.11 21.82
C GLN A 249 19.64 5.67 22.65
N THR A 250 19.91 4.96 23.75
CA THR A 250 18.89 4.66 24.76
C THR A 250 18.62 5.89 25.63
N PRO A 251 17.49 5.92 26.38
CA PRO A 251 17.26 6.96 27.38
C PRO A 251 18.37 7.09 28.43
N ALA A 252 19.16 6.03 28.65
CA ALA A 252 20.32 6.03 29.54
C ALA A 252 21.61 6.57 28.87
N GLY A 253 21.55 7.01 27.61
CA GLY A 253 22.69 7.55 26.86
C GLY A 253 23.58 6.49 26.20
N GLU A 254 23.24 5.21 26.28
CA GLU A 254 24.03 4.13 25.66
C GLU A 254 23.79 4.08 24.15
N SER A 255 24.87 3.95 23.36
CA SER A 255 24.76 3.65 21.93
C SER A 255 24.59 2.15 21.69
N ARG A 256 23.49 1.73 21.07
CA ARG A 256 23.20 0.34 20.72
C ARG A 256 23.02 0.17 19.21
N ALA A 257 23.47 -0.96 18.68
CA ALA A 257 23.18 -1.37 17.31
C ALA A 257 21.82 -2.08 17.25
N ALA A 258 20.92 -1.62 16.37
CA ALA A 258 19.63 -2.24 16.17
C ALA A 258 19.72 -3.41 15.20
N GLN A 259 19.20 -4.57 15.63
CA GLN A 259 19.03 -5.72 14.74
C GLN A 259 17.74 -5.54 13.92
N PRO A 260 17.78 -5.64 12.58
CA PRO A 260 16.60 -5.50 11.74
C PRO A 260 15.50 -6.50 12.13
N ARG A 261 14.28 -6.02 12.31
CA ARG A 261 13.11 -6.85 12.64
C ARG A 261 11.84 -6.18 12.13
N TYR A 262 10.83 -6.99 11.82
CA TYR A 262 9.52 -6.48 11.43
C TYR A 262 8.61 -6.38 12.66
N PRO A 263 7.68 -5.41 12.72
CA PRO A 263 6.74 -5.29 13.83
C PRO A 263 5.98 -6.61 14.08
N GLY A 264 5.90 -7.03 15.35
CA GLY A 264 5.25 -8.27 15.77
C GLY A 264 6.04 -9.56 15.53
N GLU A 265 7.12 -9.53 14.75
CA GLU A 265 7.99 -10.69 14.52
C GLU A 265 9.04 -10.84 15.62
N ARG A 266 9.40 -12.09 15.96
CA ARG A 266 10.42 -12.38 16.99
C ARG A 266 11.82 -12.60 16.42
N SER A 267 11.91 -12.95 15.13
CA SER A 267 13.18 -13.26 14.46
C SER A 267 13.55 -12.17 13.47
N PRO A 268 14.86 -11.92 13.25
CA PRO A 268 15.30 -11.03 12.19
C PRO A 268 14.90 -11.60 10.81
N PRO A 269 14.72 -10.74 9.81
CA PRO A 269 14.31 -11.17 8.49
C PRO A 269 15.37 -12.05 7.84
N SER A 270 14.92 -13.01 7.01
CA SER A 270 15.81 -13.92 6.28
C SER A 270 16.80 -13.19 5.37
N SER A 271 16.50 -11.93 4.98
CA SER A 271 17.40 -11.10 4.17
C SER A 271 18.71 -10.72 4.84
N ASP A 272 18.79 -10.87 6.17
CA ASP A 272 20.01 -10.68 6.94
C ASP A 272 20.77 -11.97 7.24
N ARG A 273 20.22 -13.14 6.88
CA ARG A 273 21.01 -14.37 6.85
C ARG A 273 21.99 -14.26 5.70
N ALA A 274 23.28 -14.13 6.01
CA ALA A 274 24.33 -14.16 5.01
C ALA A 274 24.15 -15.42 4.14
N VAL A 275 23.94 -15.24 2.84
CA VAL A 275 24.17 -16.34 1.90
C VAL A 275 25.68 -16.57 1.95
N ALA A 276 26.11 -17.72 2.48
CA ALA A 276 27.52 -18.08 2.51
C ALA A 276 28.13 -17.88 1.11
N PRO A 277 29.33 -17.29 1.00
CA PRO A 277 29.97 -17.13 -0.31
C PRO A 277 30.14 -18.52 -0.93
N ARG A 278 29.53 -18.75 -2.08
CA ARG A 278 29.82 -19.93 -2.91
C ARG A 278 31.20 -19.70 -3.53
N SER A 279 32.24 -20.19 -2.87
CA SER A 279 33.61 -20.46 -3.35
C SER A 279 34.32 -19.34 -4.16
N GLU A 280 35.58 -19.06 -3.82
CA GLU A 280 36.46 -18.06 -4.45
C GLU A 280 36.78 -18.29 -5.94
N SER A 281 36.19 -19.29 -6.61
CA SER A 281 36.42 -19.57 -8.04
C SER A 281 35.25 -19.24 -8.96
N SER A 282 34.16 -18.65 -8.43
CA SER A 282 33.05 -18.19 -9.26
C SER A 282 33.30 -16.76 -9.76
N PRO A 283 33.17 -16.47 -11.08
CA PRO A 283 33.31 -15.10 -11.63
C PRO A 283 32.22 -14.12 -11.13
N LEU A 284 31.34 -14.57 -10.23
CA LEU A 284 30.36 -13.79 -9.48
C LEU A 284 30.85 -13.44 -8.07
N PHE A 285 32.07 -12.92 -7.94
CA PHE A 285 32.51 -12.30 -6.69
C PHE A 285 31.60 -11.09 -6.37
N GLY A 286 30.77 -11.23 -5.33
CA GLY A 286 30.19 -10.07 -4.63
C GLY A 286 28.72 -9.73 -4.85
N THR A 287 27.81 -10.66 -5.14
CA THR A 287 26.36 -10.37 -5.14
C THR A 287 25.60 -11.63 -4.70
N THR A 288 24.98 -11.69 -3.53
CA THR A 288 23.55 -11.38 -3.40
C THR A 288 23.16 -11.34 -1.90
N ARG A 289 23.51 -10.27 -1.16
CA ARG A 289 22.68 -9.95 0.01
C ARG A 289 21.34 -9.46 -0.52
N THR A 290 20.28 -10.20 -0.26
CA THR A 290 18.92 -9.79 -0.66
C THR A 290 18.59 -8.40 -0.08
N SER A 291 17.90 -7.57 -0.86
CA SER A 291 17.44 -6.24 -0.40
C SER A 291 16.53 -6.42 0.83
N ARG A 292 16.85 -5.70 1.92
CA ARG A 292 16.04 -5.65 3.13
C ARG A 292 14.69 -5.02 2.85
N ARG A 293 14.65 -3.96 2.03
CA ARG A 293 13.39 -3.30 1.65
C ARG A 293 12.50 -4.19 0.80
N ALA A 294 13.08 -4.91 -0.17
CA ALA A 294 12.33 -5.87 -0.97
C ALA A 294 11.82 -7.05 -0.12
N ALA A 295 12.61 -7.52 0.84
CA ALA A 295 12.17 -8.54 1.79
C ALA A 295 11.05 -8.06 2.71
N PHE A 296 11.15 -6.82 3.21
CA PHE A 296 10.11 -6.19 4.00
C PHE A 296 8.83 -5.99 3.18
N ALA A 297 8.93 -5.53 1.93
CA ALA A 297 7.78 -5.36 1.06
C ALA A 297 7.05 -6.69 0.81
N ARG A 298 7.78 -7.80 0.64
CA ARG A 298 7.18 -9.14 0.54
C ARG A 298 6.46 -9.55 1.82
N TRP A 299 7.02 -9.24 2.98
CA TRP A 299 6.35 -9.48 4.26
C TRP A 299 5.11 -8.59 4.41
N LEU A 300 5.22 -7.30 4.10
CA LEU A 300 4.15 -6.31 4.17
C LEU A 300 2.91 -6.75 3.39
N SER A 301 3.10 -7.19 2.13
CA SER A 301 2.03 -7.69 1.27
C SER A 301 1.67 -9.16 1.52
N GLY A 302 2.36 -9.83 2.42
CA GLY A 302 2.30 -11.28 2.63
C GLY A 302 1.21 -11.70 3.61
N PRO A 303 0.84 -13.00 3.61
CA PRO A 303 -0.20 -13.52 4.49
C PRO A 303 0.18 -13.54 5.99
N GLN A 304 1.44 -13.40 6.33
CA GLN A 304 1.90 -13.36 7.71
C GLN A 304 1.71 -11.98 8.37
N ASN A 305 1.59 -10.90 7.58
CA ASN A 305 1.43 -9.56 8.12
C ASN A 305 0.00 -9.35 8.63
N PRO A 306 -0.20 -9.05 9.93
CA PRO A 306 -1.53 -8.89 10.52
C PRO A 306 -2.06 -7.45 10.44
N TYR A 307 -1.30 -6.52 9.87
CA TYR A 307 -1.52 -5.07 10.00
C TYR A 307 -2.07 -4.45 8.72
N LEU A 308 -1.53 -4.79 7.56
CA LEU A 308 -1.83 -4.13 6.29
C LEU A 308 -3.33 -4.15 5.95
N ALA A 309 -3.98 -5.30 6.15
CA ALA A 309 -5.41 -5.45 5.87
C ALA A 309 -6.27 -4.65 6.87
N ARG A 310 -5.91 -4.65 8.15
CA ARG A 310 -6.61 -3.85 9.17
C ARG A 310 -6.47 -2.37 8.87
N ASN A 311 -5.26 -1.92 8.57
CA ASN A 311 -5.00 -0.51 8.26
C ASN A 311 -5.74 -0.07 7.00
N LEU A 312 -5.75 -0.91 5.95
CA LEU A 312 -6.56 -0.67 4.75
C LEU A 312 -8.05 -0.46 5.10
N VAL A 313 -8.62 -1.33 5.94
CA VAL A 313 -10.02 -1.20 6.37
C VAL A 313 -10.24 0.07 7.15
N ASN A 314 -9.37 0.36 8.13
CA ASN A 314 -9.51 1.50 9.02
C ASN A 314 -9.42 2.84 8.25
N LEU A 315 -8.43 2.98 7.37
CA LEU A 315 -8.25 4.16 6.52
C LEU A 315 -9.40 4.34 5.52
N THR A 316 -9.88 3.25 4.93
CA THR A 316 -11.01 3.33 4.01
C THR A 316 -12.26 3.72 4.78
N TRP A 317 -12.51 3.14 5.95
CA TRP A 317 -13.64 3.51 6.79
C TRP A 317 -13.61 5.00 7.17
N GLU A 318 -12.45 5.48 7.65
CA GLU A 318 -12.23 6.89 7.99
C GLU A 318 -12.53 7.82 6.82
N ARG A 319 -12.15 7.46 5.59
CA ARG A 319 -12.46 8.28 4.41
C ARG A 319 -13.97 8.45 4.18
N PHE A 320 -14.79 7.46 4.49
CA PHE A 320 -16.25 7.52 4.24
C PHE A 320 -17.05 8.05 5.44
N PHE A 321 -16.55 7.85 6.66
CA PHE A 321 -17.28 8.21 7.88
C PHE A 321 -16.64 9.36 8.68
N GLY A 322 -15.46 9.83 8.29
CA GLY A 322 -14.73 10.90 8.96
C GLY A 322 -14.00 10.48 10.24
N ALA A 323 -14.15 9.23 10.67
CA ALA A 323 -13.46 8.65 11.82
C ALA A 323 -13.14 7.16 11.54
N PRO A 324 -12.00 6.64 11.99
CA PRO A 324 -11.65 5.22 11.84
C PRO A 324 -12.52 4.32 12.72
N LEU A 325 -12.49 3.00 12.49
CA LEU A 325 -13.10 2.02 13.41
C LEU A 325 -12.32 1.91 14.73
N VAL A 326 -11.01 2.14 14.67
CA VAL A 326 -10.09 2.13 15.82
C VAL A 326 -9.18 3.35 15.71
N GLU A 327 -9.24 4.26 16.69
CA GLU A 327 -8.53 5.56 16.64
C GLU A 327 -7.03 5.45 16.93
N ASP A 328 -6.63 4.68 17.94
CA ASP A 328 -5.23 4.63 18.44
C ASP A 328 -4.29 3.69 17.65
N GLY A 329 -4.63 3.40 16.39
CA GLY A 329 -3.93 2.45 15.56
C GLY A 329 -4.52 1.04 15.61
N VAL A 330 -4.24 0.24 14.58
CA VAL A 330 -4.90 -1.05 14.39
C VAL A 330 -4.44 -2.14 15.36
N ASP A 331 -3.39 -1.86 16.13
CA ASP A 331 -2.89 -2.67 17.23
C ASP A 331 -3.64 -2.44 18.55
N ALA A 332 -4.30 -1.29 18.72
CA ALA A 332 -5.23 -1.02 19.82
C ALA A 332 -6.61 -1.68 19.62
N ALA A 333 -6.79 -2.38 18.48
CA ALA A 333 -8.04 -3.04 18.14
C ALA A 333 -8.61 -3.96 19.25
N PRO A 334 -7.83 -4.75 20.01
CA PRO A 334 -8.39 -5.63 21.05
C PRO A 334 -9.28 -4.93 22.09
N ASP A 335 -9.05 -3.65 22.36
CA ASP A 335 -9.79 -2.87 23.36
C ASP A 335 -10.94 -2.04 22.76
N SER A 336 -11.13 -2.07 21.44
CA SER A 336 -12.17 -1.32 20.74
C SER A 336 -13.51 -2.07 20.66
N PRO A 337 -14.66 -1.40 20.81
CA PRO A 337 -15.98 -2.01 20.56
C PRO A 337 -16.19 -2.45 19.10
N HIS A 338 -15.33 -2.01 18.17
CA HIS A 338 -15.36 -2.36 16.75
C HIS A 338 -14.26 -3.37 16.35
N ALA A 339 -13.54 -3.95 17.32
CA ALA A 339 -12.48 -4.94 17.09
C ALA A 339 -12.92 -6.09 16.18
N ALA A 340 -14.09 -6.66 16.46
CA ALA A 340 -14.63 -7.81 15.74
C ALA A 340 -14.90 -7.45 14.27
N LEU A 341 -15.52 -6.29 14.02
CA LEU A 341 -15.79 -5.79 12.67
C LEU A 341 -14.49 -5.55 11.90
N LEU A 342 -13.52 -4.86 12.52
CA LEU A 342 -12.22 -4.61 11.89
C LEU A 342 -11.51 -5.91 11.51
N ASN A 343 -11.47 -6.88 12.42
CA ASN A 343 -10.83 -8.18 12.18
C ASN A 343 -11.52 -8.96 11.06
N GLN A 344 -12.85 -8.97 11.03
CA GLN A 344 -13.60 -9.66 9.99
C GLN A 344 -13.39 -9.01 8.61
N LEU A 345 -13.53 -7.69 8.52
CA LEU A 345 -13.29 -6.96 7.27
C LEU A 345 -11.83 -7.07 6.82
N ALA A 346 -10.86 -7.13 7.74
CA ALA A 346 -9.46 -7.35 7.39
C ALA A 346 -9.25 -8.74 6.79
N ALA A 347 -9.91 -9.78 7.32
CA ALA A 347 -9.87 -11.12 6.75
C ALA A 347 -10.50 -11.16 5.34
N GLU A 348 -11.69 -10.58 5.17
CA GLU A 348 -12.38 -10.47 3.87
C GLU A 348 -11.55 -9.64 2.87
N GLY A 349 -10.97 -8.52 3.31
CA GLY A 349 -10.12 -7.65 2.51
C GLY A 349 -8.87 -8.37 2.03
N LYS A 350 -8.23 -9.17 2.90
CA LYS A 350 -7.11 -10.02 2.52
C LYS A 350 -7.51 -11.12 1.54
N ALA A 351 -8.66 -11.77 1.75
CA ALA A 351 -9.21 -12.78 0.82
C ALA A 351 -9.53 -12.19 -0.57
N SER A 352 -9.95 -10.92 -0.64
CA SER A 352 -10.12 -10.18 -1.91
C SER A 352 -8.78 -9.82 -2.60
N GLY A 353 -7.65 -10.12 -1.96
CA GLY A 353 -6.33 -9.70 -2.38
C GLY A 353 -6.10 -8.20 -2.24
N PHE A 354 -6.62 -7.60 -1.16
CA PHE A 354 -6.51 -6.17 -0.82
C PHE A 354 -7.15 -5.24 -1.87
N SER A 355 -8.36 -5.58 -2.34
CA SER A 355 -9.11 -4.75 -3.30
C SER A 355 -9.80 -3.59 -2.59
N LEU A 356 -9.34 -2.37 -2.87
CA LEU A 356 -10.01 -1.14 -2.43
C LEU A 356 -11.43 -1.05 -3.01
N ARG A 357 -11.62 -1.41 -4.28
CA ARG A 357 -12.93 -1.37 -4.93
C ARG A 357 -13.94 -2.29 -4.25
N ALA A 358 -13.51 -3.48 -3.83
CA ALA A 358 -14.38 -4.41 -3.10
C ALA A 358 -14.82 -3.83 -1.74
N LEU A 359 -13.89 -3.20 -1.01
CA LEU A 359 -14.18 -2.58 0.28
C LEU A 359 -15.09 -1.35 0.15
N GLU A 360 -14.82 -0.47 -0.82
CA GLU A 360 -15.68 0.70 -1.11
C GLU A 360 -17.10 0.29 -1.50
N ARG A 361 -17.24 -0.78 -2.31
CA ARG A 361 -18.54 -1.39 -2.63
C ARG A 361 -19.29 -1.84 -1.39
N ALA A 362 -18.62 -2.57 -0.50
CA ALA A 362 -19.24 -3.07 0.72
C ALA A 362 -19.66 -1.93 1.66
N ILE A 363 -18.80 -0.94 1.85
CA ILE A 363 -19.08 0.24 2.69
C ILE A 363 -20.29 1.01 2.13
N THR A 364 -20.25 1.39 0.85
CA THR A 364 -21.33 2.19 0.24
C THR A 364 -22.64 1.41 0.10
N GLY A 365 -22.58 0.08 0.01
CA GLY A 365 -23.72 -0.82 0.02
C GLY A 365 -24.32 -1.09 1.40
N SER A 366 -23.61 -0.75 2.50
CA SER A 366 -24.08 -0.98 3.87
C SER A 366 -25.28 -0.10 4.22
N LEU A 367 -26.11 -0.57 5.15
CA LEU A 367 -27.13 0.25 5.79
C LEU A 367 -26.50 1.40 6.56
N ALA A 368 -25.32 1.21 7.15
CA ALA A 368 -24.59 2.24 7.90
C ALA A 368 -24.29 3.47 7.04
N TYR A 369 -23.70 3.28 5.86
CA TYR A 369 -23.45 4.37 4.91
C TYR A 369 -24.73 5.03 4.39
N GLN A 370 -25.84 4.29 4.39
CA GLN A 370 -27.14 4.75 3.90
C GLN A 370 -28.02 5.39 4.98
N ARG A 371 -27.52 5.59 6.21
CA ARG A 371 -28.26 6.30 7.27
C ARG A 371 -28.33 7.80 7.01
N ALA A 372 -29.37 8.45 7.51
CA ALA A 372 -29.44 9.90 7.62
C ALA A 372 -28.32 10.42 8.53
N SER A 373 -27.93 11.67 8.32
CA SER A 373 -26.98 12.42 9.14
C SER A 373 -27.68 13.66 9.66
N THR A 374 -27.51 13.97 10.94
CA THR A 374 -28.04 15.18 11.59
C THR A 374 -27.22 16.41 11.27
#